data_AF-A0AAV6LCB4-F1
#
_entry.id   AF-A0AAV6LCB4-F1
#
_cell.length_a   1.000
_cell.length_b   1.000
_cell.length_c   1.000
_cell.angle_alpha   90.00
_cell.angle_beta   90.00
_cell.angle_gamma   90.00
#
_symmetry.space_group_name_H-M   'P 1'
#
loop_
_entity.id
_entity.type
_entity.pdbx_description
1 polymer ?
#
loop_
_entity_poly.entity_id
_entity_poly.type
_entity_poly.pdbx_seq_one_letter_code
_entity_poly.pdbx_strand_id
1 'polypeptide(L)'
;MEPNRLIQMVYYYRTPPGRAVGAVTKKLRESISELLNSFPMVAGRSVKNDEGQWMIKCNDAGVRLVEARAKGSVEGWLRRVDREKELELVHWEDMYYKSYFWSTFYVQVNLCSK
;
A
#
# COMPACT_ATOMS: atom_id res chain seq x y z
N MET A 1 7.24 8.69 23.40
CA MET A 1 7.49 8.30 22.00
C MET A 1 6.23 8.64 21.23
N GLU A 2 6.31 9.58 20.29
CA GLU A 2 5.18 9.86 19.40
C GLU A 2 4.81 8.56 18.66
N PRO A 3 3.53 8.14 18.62
CA PRO A 3 3.15 6.99 17.84
C PRO A 3 3.48 7.30 16.38
N ASN A 4 4.26 6.42 15.72
CA ASN A 4 4.58 6.53 14.30
C ASN A 4 3.27 6.55 13.50
N ARG A 5 2.82 7.75 13.11
CA ARG A 5 1.56 7.95 12.39
C ARG A 5 1.78 7.69 10.90
N LEU A 6 1.73 6.42 10.51
CA LEU A 6 1.50 6.03 9.12
C LEU A 6 0.12 6.56 8.70
N ILE A 7 0.05 7.20 7.54
CA ILE A 7 -1.24 7.61 6.97
C ILE A 7 -1.82 6.43 6.23
N GLN A 8 -2.97 5.94 6.69
CA GLN A 8 -3.71 4.85 6.06
C GLN A 8 -4.84 5.42 5.23
N MET A 9 -4.98 4.92 4.00
CA MET A 9 -6.03 5.32 3.07
C MET A 9 -6.63 4.08 2.42
N VAL A 10 -7.95 3.97 2.45
CA VAL A 10 -8.70 2.89 1.82
C VAL A 10 -9.55 3.46 0.71
N TYR A 11 -9.45 2.86 -0.48
CA TYR A 11 -10.20 3.28 -1.66
C TYR A 11 -11.04 2.10 -2.18
N TYR A 12 -12.33 2.34 -2.36
CA TYR A 12 -13.27 1.35 -2.88
C TYR A 12 -13.55 1.62 -4.35
N TYR A 13 -13.44 0.56 -5.18
CA TYR A 13 -13.68 0.65 -6.61
C TYR A 13 -14.71 -0.40 -7.05
N ARG A 14 -15.56 -0.01 -8.01
CA ARG A 14 -16.41 -0.95 -8.74
C ARG A 14 -15.68 -1.44 -9.98
N THR A 15 -15.43 -2.73 -10.06
CA THR A 15 -14.81 -3.33 -11.27
C THR A 15 -15.88 -3.56 -12.33
N PRO A 16 -15.67 -3.12 -13.59
CA PRO A 16 -16.57 -3.43 -14.69
C PRO A 16 -16.70 -4.94 -14.92
N PRO A 17 -17.88 -5.44 -15.33
CA PRO A 17 -18.07 -6.86 -15.64
C PRO A 17 -17.14 -7.29 -16.79
N GLY A 18 -16.67 -8.55 -16.75
CA GLY A 18 -15.86 -9.15 -17.81
C GLY A 18 -14.35 -8.90 -17.71
N ARG A 19 -13.86 -8.17 -16.70
CA ARG A 19 -12.42 -7.97 -16.50
C ARG A 19 -11.84 -9.09 -15.63
N ALA A 20 -10.89 -9.85 -16.17
CA ALA A 20 -10.17 -10.86 -15.41
C ALA A 20 -9.44 -10.23 -14.23
N VAL A 21 -9.58 -10.83 -13.05
CA VAL A 21 -9.02 -10.36 -11.79
C VAL A 21 -7.50 -10.08 -11.90
N GLY A 22 -6.74 -11.00 -12.52
CA GLY A 22 -5.29 -10.82 -12.71
C GLY A 22 -4.90 -9.73 -13.73
N ALA A 23 -5.80 -9.35 -14.65
CA ALA A 23 -5.51 -8.31 -15.62
C ALA A 23 -5.52 -6.90 -15.00
N VAL A 24 -6.28 -6.70 -13.92
CA VAL A 24 -6.30 -5.43 -13.17
C VAL A 24 -4.99 -5.26 -12.41
N THR A 25 -4.56 -6.27 -11.64
CA THR A 25 -3.29 -6.17 -10.89
C THR A 25 -2.10 -6.02 -11.82
N LYS A 26 -2.07 -6.73 -12.96
CA LYS A 26 -0.98 -6.61 -13.94
C LYS A 26 -0.82 -5.17 -14.42
N LYS A 27 -1.91 -4.55 -14.90
CA LYS A 27 -1.88 -3.15 -15.36
C LYS A 27 -1.50 -2.19 -14.24
N LEU A 28 -1.97 -2.45 -13.02
CA LEU A 28 -1.60 -1.62 -11.86
C LEU A 28 -0.09 -1.68 -11.60
N ARG A 29 0.51 -2.87 -11.60
CA ARG A 29 1.96 -3.05 -11.41
C ARG A 29 2.76 -2.32 -12.49
N GLU A 30 2.35 -2.43 -13.75
CA GLU A 30 2.96 -1.71 -14.88
C GLU A 30 2.88 -0.19 -14.67
N SER A 31 1.70 0.34 -14.32
CA SER A 31 1.52 1.78 -14.06
C SER A 31 2.31 2.30 -12.86
N ILE A 32 2.42 1.51 -11.78
CA ILE A 32 3.23 1.87 -10.62
C ILE A 32 4.71 1.90 -11.03
N SER A 33 5.17 0.92 -11.80
CA SER A 33 6.55 0.91 -12.30
C SER A 33 6.90 2.17 -13.08
N GLU A 34 5.98 2.66 -13.92
CA GLU A 34 6.18 3.92 -14.65
C GLU A 34 6.18 5.13 -13.72
N LEU A 35 5.26 5.17 -12.74
CA LEU A 35 5.21 6.22 -11.72
C LEU A 35 6.52 6.31 -10.93
N LEU A 36 7.13 5.18 -10.57
CA LEU A 36 8.38 5.16 -9.79
C LEU A 36 9.56 5.83 -10.51
N ASN A 37 9.56 5.85 -11.85
CA ASN A 37 10.56 6.60 -12.62
C ASN A 37 10.44 8.12 -12.41
N SER A 38 9.21 8.61 -12.23
CA SER A 38 8.95 10.04 -12.01
C SER A 38 9.04 10.43 -10.52
N PHE A 39 8.84 9.48 -9.61
CA PHE A 39 8.79 9.70 -8.17
C PHE A 39 9.69 8.71 -7.40
N PRO A 40 11.02 8.81 -7.53
CA PRO A 40 11.97 7.84 -6.94
C PRO A 40 11.90 7.78 -5.40
N MET A 41 11.47 8.85 -4.73
CA MET A 41 11.26 8.88 -3.28
C MET A 41 10.24 7.84 -2.80
N VAL A 42 9.29 7.44 -3.66
CA VAL A 42 8.27 6.42 -3.36
C VAL A 42 8.90 5.02 -3.25
N ALA A 43 10.00 4.76 -3.96
CA ALA A 43 10.75 3.50 -3.90
C ALA A 43 11.91 3.53 -2.88
N GLY A 44 12.11 4.64 -2.19
CA GLY A 44 13.23 4.84 -1.27
C GLY A 44 13.02 4.26 0.13
N ARG A 45 13.94 4.58 1.04
CA ARG A 45 13.86 4.23 2.47
C ARG A 45 14.14 5.44 3.35
N SER A 46 13.43 5.52 4.47
CA SER A 46 13.64 6.58 5.45
C SER A 46 14.94 6.35 6.21
N VAL A 47 15.84 7.33 6.19
CA VAL A 47 17.13 7.28 6.90
C VAL A 47 17.37 8.60 7.63
N LYS A 48 18.27 8.58 8.62
CA LYS A 48 18.78 9.82 9.22
C LYS A 48 20.11 10.19 8.57
N ASN A 49 20.30 11.48 8.29
CA ASN A 49 21.61 12.00 7.89
C ASN A 49 22.57 12.08 9.09
N ASP A 50 23.80 12.56 8.86
CA ASP A 50 24.83 12.69 9.90
C ASP A 50 24.44 13.68 11.01
N GLU A 51 23.53 14.62 10.72
CA GLU A 51 22.95 15.57 11.67
C GLU A 51 21.73 15.01 12.41
N GLY A 52 21.33 13.76 12.13
CA GLY A 52 20.19 13.10 12.76
C GLY A 52 18.82 13.48 12.18
N GLN A 53 18.77 14.25 11.09
CA GLN A 53 17.55 14.67 10.41
C GLN A 53 17.02 13.57 9.49
N TRP A 54 15.71 13.42 9.42
CA TRP A 54 15.08 12.45 8.53
C TRP A 54 15.15 12.87 7.07
N MET A 55 15.53 11.94 6.21
CA MET A 55 15.54 12.08 4.76
C MET A 55 15.12 10.77 4.08
N ILE A 56 14.75 10.85 2.80
CA ILE A 56 14.47 9.67 1.99
C ILE A 56 15.71 9.36 1.15
N LYS A 57 16.30 8.18 1.35
CA LYS A 57 17.33 7.66 0.45
C LYS A 57 16.65 6.99 -0.74
N CYS A 58 16.78 7.59 -1.93
CA CYS A 58 16.35 6.99 -3.20
C CYS A 58 17.32 5.86 -3.58
N ASN A 59 17.07 4.65 -3.07
CA ASN A 59 17.92 3.48 -3.27
C ASN A 59 17.25 2.39 -4.14
N ASP A 60 16.17 2.74 -4.84
CA ASP A 60 15.39 1.85 -5.70
C ASP A 60 15.02 0.52 -5.02
N ALA A 61 14.81 0.55 -3.70
CA ALA A 61 14.43 -0.62 -2.92
C ALA A 61 12.99 -1.07 -3.20
N GLY A 62 12.27 -0.34 -4.05
CA GLY A 62 10.93 -0.65 -4.53
C GLY A 62 9.83 -0.38 -3.52
N VAL A 63 8.60 -0.63 -3.96
CA VAL A 63 7.36 -0.51 -3.19
C VAL A 63 6.83 -1.90 -2.87
N ARG A 64 6.39 -2.12 -1.63
CA ARG A 64 5.69 -3.38 -1.30
C ARG A 64 4.27 -3.33 -1.85
N LEU A 65 3.97 -4.23 -2.79
CA LEU A 65 2.63 -4.43 -3.35
C LEU A 65 2.08 -5.79 -2.95
N VAL A 66 0.94 -5.81 -2.28
CA VAL A 66 0.24 -7.02 -1.84
C VAL A 66 -1.02 -7.22 -2.67
N GLU A 67 -1.17 -8.40 -3.27
CA GLU A 67 -2.43 -8.82 -3.88
C GLU A 67 -3.13 -9.81 -2.93
N ALA A 68 -4.39 -9.53 -2.61
CA ALA A 68 -5.22 -10.37 -1.76
C ALA A 68 -6.58 -10.64 -2.41
N ARG A 69 -7.22 -11.75 -2.02
CA ARG A 69 -8.57 -12.12 -2.47
C ARG A 69 -9.50 -12.21 -1.27
N ALA A 70 -10.66 -11.58 -1.39
CA ALA A 70 -11.69 -11.58 -0.37
C ALA A 70 -12.96 -12.26 -0.89
N LYS A 71 -13.58 -13.11 -0.07
CA LYS A 71 -14.88 -13.71 -0.40
C LYS A 71 -15.99 -12.67 -0.19
N GLY A 72 -16.93 -12.60 -1.13
CA GLY A 72 -18.08 -11.71 -1.08
C GLY A 72 -17.98 -10.51 -2.02
N SER A 73 -18.73 -9.44 -1.72
CA SER A 73 -18.81 -8.24 -2.55
C SER A 73 -18.47 -6.99 -1.76
N VAL A 74 -17.91 -5.99 -2.43
CA VAL A 74 -17.65 -4.66 -1.84
C VAL A 74 -18.95 -4.05 -1.30
N GLU A 75 -20.05 -4.17 -2.03
CA GLU A 75 -21.37 -3.69 -1.58
C GLU A 75 -21.81 -4.33 -0.26
N GLY A 76 -21.62 -5.65 -0.11
CA GLY A 76 -21.94 -6.37 1.13
C GLY A 76 -20.97 -6.05 2.28
N TRP A 77 -19.73 -5.68 1.97
CA TRP A 77 -18.76 -5.19 2.95
C TRP A 77 -19.15 -3.81 3.47
N LEU A 78 -19.43 -2.85 2.58
CA LEU A 78 -19.78 -1.47 2.91
C LEU A 78 -21.05 -1.36 3.78
N ARG A 79 -21.95 -2.35 3.75
CA ARG A 79 -23.12 -2.41 4.64
C ARG A 79 -22.80 -2.75 6.10
N ARG A 80 -21.61 -3.29 6.38
CA ARG A 80 -21.23 -3.86 7.69
C ARG A 80 -19.94 -3.27 8.27
N VAL A 81 -19.24 -2.45 7.47
CA VAL A 81 -17.95 -1.86 7.84
C VAL A 81 -18.17 -0.72 8.83
N ASP A 82 -17.31 -0.69 9.84
CA ASP A 82 -17.08 0.45 10.72
C ASP A 82 -15.60 0.82 10.62
N ARG A 83 -15.19 1.89 11.30
CA ARG A 83 -13.81 2.38 11.20
C ARG A 83 -12.79 1.33 11.64
N GLU A 84 -13.08 0.53 12.66
CA GLU A 84 -12.14 -0.48 13.15
C GLU A 84 -11.94 -1.58 12.12
N LYS A 85 -13.03 -2.11 11.55
CA LYS A 85 -12.99 -3.09 10.47
C LYS A 85 -12.34 -2.57 9.19
N GLU A 86 -12.49 -1.28 8.89
CA GLU A 86 -11.83 -0.68 7.73
C GLU A 86 -10.31 -0.65 7.90
N LEU A 87 -9.81 -0.38 9.12
CA LEU A 87 -8.38 -0.40 9.42
C LEU A 87 -7.80 -1.82 9.32
N GLU A 88 -8.59 -2.86 9.60
CA GLU A 88 -8.18 -4.26 9.40
C GLU A 88 -7.90 -4.61 7.92
N LEU A 89 -8.43 -3.84 6.96
CA LEU A 89 -8.14 -4.05 5.54
C LEU A 89 -6.73 -3.58 5.14
N VAL A 90 -6.09 -2.76 5.96
CA VAL A 90 -4.76 -2.21 5.69
C VAL A 90 -3.74 -3.02 6.48
N HIS A 91 -2.97 -3.85 5.77
CA HIS A 91 -1.83 -4.52 6.39
C HIS A 91 -0.84 -3.48 6.92
N TRP A 92 -0.48 -3.59 8.20
CA TRP A 92 0.55 -2.78 8.83
C TRP A 92 1.53 -3.70 9.56
N GLU A 93 2.81 -3.33 9.53
CA GLU A 93 3.88 -3.99 10.28
C GLU A 93 4.45 -2.98 11.25
N ASP A 94 4.80 -3.44 12.46
CA ASP A 94 5.59 -2.63 13.38
C ASP A 94 6.87 -2.16 12.67
N MET A 95 7.18 -0.88 12.86
CA MET A 95 8.36 -0.29 12.24
C MET A 95 9.61 -0.95 12.83
N TYR A 96 10.27 -1.77 12.01
CA TYR A 96 11.43 -2.54 12.41
C TYR A 96 12.51 -1.64 13.03
N TYR A 97 13.26 -2.12 14.02
CA TYR A 97 14.22 -1.27 14.74
C TYR A 97 15.30 -0.63 13.86
N LYS A 98 15.55 -1.17 12.65
CA LYS A 98 16.39 -0.54 11.62
C LYS A 98 15.54 0.21 10.60
N SER A 99 15.71 1.53 10.55
CA SER A 99 15.01 2.43 9.61
C SER A 99 15.24 2.11 8.14
N TYR A 100 16.35 1.45 7.82
CA TYR A 100 16.65 0.96 6.47
C TYR A 100 15.53 0.09 5.85
N PHE A 101 14.73 -0.61 6.67
CA PHE A 101 13.62 -1.43 6.19
C PHE A 101 12.30 -0.67 6.07
N TRP A 102 12.27 0.61 6.41
CA TRP A 102 11.04 1.40 6.38
C TRP A 102 10.76 1.86 4.96
N SER A 103 9.83 1.16 4.32
CA SER A 103 9.26 1.59 3.03
C SER A 103 8.49 2.88 3.21
N THR A 104 8.63 3.82 2.28
CA THR A 104 7.86 5.07 2.28
C THR A 104 6.41 4.84 1.86
N PHE A 105 6.15 3.81 1.04
CA PHE A 105 4.81 3.45 0.57
C PHE A 105 4.55 1.94 0.63
N TYR A 106 3.28 1.61 0.88
CA TYR A 106 2.70 0.27 0.79
C TYR A 106 1.42 0.33 -0.02
N VAL A 107 1.24 -0.65 -0.90
CA VAL A 107 0.03 -0.76 -1.72
C VAL A 107 -0.57 -2.15 -1.51
N GLN A 108 -1.83 -2.21 -1.10
CA GLN A 108 -2.58 -3.46 -1.03
C GLN A 108 -3.78 -3.38 -1.97
N VAL A 109 -3.98 -4.44 -2.73
CA VAL A 109 -5.12 -4.60 -3.64
C VAL A 109 -5.91 -5.82 -3.20
N ASN A 110 -7.13 -5.58 -2.74
CA ASN A 110 -8.07 -6.62 -2.36
C ASN A 110 -9.08 -6.84 -3.49
N LEU A 111 -9.13 -8.08 -4.00
CA LEU A 111 -10.03 -8.48 -5.07
C LEU A 111 -11.19 -9.27 -4.48
N CYS A 112 -12.38 -8.67 -4.49
CA CYS A 112 -13.59 -9.34 -4.02
C CYS A 112 -14.16 -10.27 -5.09
N SER A 113 -14.35 -11.55 -4.75
CA SER A 113 -15.04 -12.53 -5.58
C SER A 113 -16.19 -13.16 -4.80
N LYS A 114 -17.36 -13.28 -5.42
CA LYS A 114 -18.50 -14.03 -4.89
C LYS A 114 -18.20 -15.52 -4.86
#